data_AF-A0A7X7XXE3-F1
#
_entry.id   AF-A0A7X7XXE3-F1
#
_cell.length_a   1.000
_cell.length_b   1.000
_cell.length_c   1.000
_cell.angle_alpha   90.00
_cell.angle_beta   90.00
_cell.angle_gamma   90.00
#
_symmetry.space_group_name_H-M   'P 1'
#
loop_
_entity.id
_entity.type
_entity.pdbx_description
1 polymer ?
#
loop_
_entity_poly.entity_id
_entity_poly.type
_entity_poly.pdbx_seq_one_letter_code
_entity_poly.pdbx_strand_id
1 'polypeptide(L)' 'AIKAIAITRGFVAPNGIDIITVPAFSSINIDGEERTAIKFLVEPR' A
#
# COMPACT_ATOMS: atom_id res chain seq x y z
N ALA A 1 0.40 -3.15 6.87
CA ALA A 1 0.48 -2.80 5.43
C ALA A 1 1.50 -3.65 4.66
N ILE A 2 2.81 -3.50 4.90
CA ILE A 2 3.86 -4.15 4.06
C ILE A 2 3.72 -5.68 3.96
N LYS A 3 3.49 -6.40 5.08
CA LYS A 3 3.28 -7.86 5.03
C LYS A 3 2.10 -8.26 4.14
N ALA A 4 1.01 -7.49 4.20
CA ALA A 4 -0.16 -7.74 3.35
C ALA A 4 0.19 -7.54 1.87
N ILE A 5 0.92 -6.48 1.53
CA ILE A 5 1.38 -6.21 0.15
C ILE A 5 2.28 -7.36 -0.35
N ALA A 6 3.19 -7.85 0.49
CA ALA A 6 4.06 -8.99 0.14
C ALA A 6 3.25 -10.27 -0.12
N ILE A 7 2.23 -10.55 0.69
CA ILE A 7 1.33 -11.68 0.49
C ILE A 7 0.51 -11.50 -0.79
N THR A 8 -0.05 -10.30 -1.03
CA THR A 8 -0.84 -9.99 -2.23
C THR A 8 -0.04 -10.21 -3.50
N ARG A 9 1.24 -9.85 -3.53
CA ARG A 9 2.10 -10.10 -4.70
C ARG A 9 2.14 -11.57 -5.09
N GLY A 10 2.28 -12.48 -4.11
CA GLY A 10 2.23 -13.92 -4.36
C GLY A 10 0.85 -14.41 -4.79
N PHE A 11 -0.21 -13.79 -4.27
CA PHE A 11 -1.60 -14.14 -4.59
C PHE A 11 -2.00 -13.77 -6.02
N VAL A 12 -1.52 -12.63 -6.55
CA VAL A 12 -1.91 -12.14 -7.89
C VAL A 12 -0.96 -12.59 -9.00
N ALA A 13 0.24 -13.05 -8.68
CA ALA A 13 1.22 -13.54 -9.65
C ALA A 13 0.71 -14.67 -10.59
N PRO A 14 -0.09 -15.67 -10.12
CA PRO A 14 -0.65 -16.69 -11.00
C PRO A 14 -1.59 -16.15 -12.09
N ASN A 15 -2.17 -14.96 -11.87
CA ASN A 15 -3.00 -14.27 -12.86
C ASN A 15 -2.17 -13.39 -13.82
N GLY A 16 -0.84 -13.48 -13.78
CA GLY A 16 0.06 -12.68 -14.62
C GLY A 16 0.17 -11.21 -14.20
N ILE A 17 -0.31 -10.85 -13.01
CA ILE A 17 -0.28 -9.48 -12.50
C ILE A 17 1.00 -9.30 -11.67
N ASP A 18 1.90 -8.43 -12.13
CA ASP A 18 2.98 -7.90 -11.30
C ASP A 18 2.55 -6.55 -10.72
N ILE A 19 2.82 -6.31 -9.44
CA ILE A 19 2.40 -5.07 -8.76
C ILE A 19 3.60 -4.25 -8.34
N ILE A 20 3.49 -2.94 -8.53
CA ILE A 20 4.42 -1.96 -7.95
C ILE A 20 3.78 -1.30 -6.72
N THR A 21 4.63 -0.83 -5.82
CA THR A 21 4.18 -0.18 -4.58
C THR A 21 5.00 1.07 -4.35
N VAL A 22 4.34 2.22 -4.27
CA VAL A 22 4.96 3.52 -4.04
C VAL A 22 4.51 4.04 -2.68
N PRO A 23 5.41 4.14 -1.68
CA PRO A 23 5.10 4.76 -0.40
C PRO A 23 5.12 6.29 -0.52
N ALA A 24 4.23 6.95 0.20
CA ALA A 24 4.21 8.41 0.35
C ALA A 24 3.72 8.80 1.74
N PHE A 25 4.12 9.98 2.20
CA PHE A 25 3.52 10.58 3.39
C PHE A 25 2.14 11.16 3.07
N SER A 26 1.25 11.13 4.04
CA SER A 26 -0.08 11.75 3.97
C SER A 26 -0.47 12.26 5.35
N SER A 27 -1.00 13.48 5.43
CA SER A 27 -1.71 13.93 6.63
C SER A 27 -3.06 13.23 6.72
N ILE A 28 -3.43 12.77 7.90
CA ILE A 28 -4.76 12.22 8.21
C ILE A 28 -5.24 12.75 9.57
N ASN A 29 -6.55 12.87 9.74
CA ASN A 29 -7.16 13.20 11.02
C ASN A 29 -7.57 11.90 11.74
N ILE A 30 -7.09 11.70 12.96
CA ILE A 30 -7.48 10.59 13.85
C ILE A 30 -7.85 11.21 15.20
N ASP A 31 -9.08 10.97 15.66
CA ASP A 31 -9.58 11.44 16.96
C ASP A 31 -9.46 12.95 17.19
N GLY A 32 -9.56 13.74 16.11
CA GLY A 32 -9.44 15.20 16.16
C GLY A 32 -8.01 15.72 16.06
N GLU A 33 -7.01 14.85 15.99
CA GLU A 33 -5.60 15.20 15.84
C GLU A 33 -5.09 14.94 14.41
N GLU A 34 -4.34 15.90 13.86
CA GLU A 34 -3.64 15.71 12.59
C GLU A 34 -2.36 14.89 12.82
N ARG A 35 -2.23 13.77 12.10
CA ARG A 35 -1.10 12.85 12.19
C ARG A 35 -0.52 12.56 10.82
N THR A 36 0.80 12.38 10.78
CA THR A 36 1.51 11.94 9.57
C THR A 36 1.41 10.42 9.44
N ALA A 37 0.77 9.96 8.38
CA ALA A 37 0.67 8.56 7.99
C ALA A 37 1.56 8.24 6.79
N ILE A 38 1.82 6.95 6.59
CA ILE A 38 2.40 6.41 5.35
C ILE A 38 1.27 5.76 4.56
N LYS A 39 1.02 6.27 3.35
CA LYS A 39 0.13 5.64 2.37
C LYS A 39 0.94 4.84 1.36
N PHE A 40 0.37 3.74 0.88
CA PHE A 40 0.95 2.93 -0.18
C PHE A 40 0.03 3.01 -1.39
N LEU A 41 0.53 3.56 -2.49
CA LEU A 41 -0.11 3.40 -3.80
C LEU A 41 0.32 2.05 -4.36
N VAL A 42 -0.64 1.20 -4.71
CA VAL A 42 -0.39 -0.14 -5.27
C VAL A 42 -1.11 -0.24 -6.59
N GLU A 43 -0.37 -0.54 -7.65
CA GLU A 43 -0.89 -0.60 -9.02
C GLU A 43 -0.20 -1.73 -9.80
N PRO A 44 -0.85 -2.29 -10.84
CA PRO A 44 -0.18 -3.19 -11.77
C PRO A 44 1.00 -2.48 -12.45
N ARG A 45 2.05 -3.24 -12.76
CA ARG A 45 3.13 -2.79 -13.63
C ARG A 45 2.67 -2.65 -15.08
#